data_AF-A0AAD5KQU9-F1
#
_entry.id   AF-A0AAD5KQU9-F1
#
_cell.length_a   1.000
_cell.length_b   1.000
_cell.length_c   1.000
_cell.angle_alpha   90.00
_cell.angle_beta   90.00
_cell.angle_gamma   90.00
#
_symmetry.space_group_name_H-M   'P 1'
#
loop_
_entity.id
_entity.type
_entity.pdbx_description
1 polymer ?
#
loop_
_entity_poly.entity_id
_entity_poly.type
_entity_poly.pdbx_seq_one_letter_code
_entity_poly.pdbx_strand_id
1 'polypeptide(L)'
;MLASTEKLLETPPLATYLPDLMHNIILEIKYNSDFRAGETLFYHLLKRLQLQDSLGRPADVYSPDKPNFFSRDNRPFGEKELVYFRKSIASMIRYSPQPETGLRYASFLLNQIQPPLRDAQTEVTVLINLIYIYSKDGSDAYMKAGLDFVMIGLERGLPLYRNSGNERKRAFNNPGTVFSTVSKPILKYHNLQPTHDGKGVEKFGVFNSGGYIRPG
;
A
#
# COMPACT_ATOMS: atom_id res chain seq x y z
N MET A 1 -12.45 -10.19 -40.26
CA MET A 1 -12.11 -8.76 -40.31
C MET A 1 -12.21 -8.21 -38.90
N LEU A 2 -11.07 -7.92 -38.30
CA LEU A 2 -10.92 -7.41 -36.94
C LEU A 2 -11.21 -5.90 -36.97
N ALA A 3 -12.27 -5.47 -36.29
CA ALA A 3 -12.49 -4.05 -36.05
C ALA A 3 -11.69 -3.62 -34.82
N SER A 4 -10.69 -2.77 -35.07
CA SER A 4 -9.77 -2.18 -34.11
C SER A 4 -10.51 -1.42 -33.01
N THR A 5 -10.36 -1.86 -31.77
CA THR A 5 -10.69 -1.09 -30.56
C THR A 5 -9.54 -0.18 -30.19
N GLU A 6 -9.31 0.86 -30.99
CA GLU A 6 -8.63 2.08 -30.52
C GLU A 6 -9.69 2.98 -29.89
N LYS A 7 -10.04 2.68 -28.63
CA LYS A 7 -10.60 3.72 -27.76
C LYS A 7 -9.41 4.58 -27.33
N LEU A 8 -9.26 5.68 -28.06
CA LEU A 8 -8.44 6.82 -27.70
C LEU A 8 -8.61 7.12 -26.20
N LEU A 9 -7.47 7.14 -25.50
CA LEU A 9 -7.28 7.75 -24.20
C LEU A 9 -7.61 9.25 -24.34
N GLU A 10 -8.90 9.59 -24.33
CA GLU A 10 -9.30 10.96 -24.08
C GLU A 10 -8.87 11.28 -22.65
N THR A 11 -7.77 12.03 -22.52
CA THR A 11 -7.36 12.65 -21.26
C THR A 11 -8.60 13.30 -20.66
N PRO A 12 -9.05 12.87 -19.47
CA PRO A 12 -10.21 13.49 -18.84
C PRO A 12 -9.90 14.99 -18.69
N PRO A 13 -10.88 15.88 -18.93
CA PRO A 13 -10.63 17.31 -18.83
C PRO A 13 -9.99 17.63 -17.48
N LEU A 14 -8.99 18.51 -17.48
CA LEU A 14 -8.27 19.00 -16.28
C LEU A 14 -9.22 19.58 -15.19
N ALA A 15 -10.51 19.71 -15.50
CA ALA A 15 -11.61 20.05 -14.60
C ALA A 15 -12.13 18.88 -13.74
N THR A 16 -11.57 17.67 -13.85
CA THR A 16 -12.02 16.51 -13.06
C THR A 16 -11.75 16.75 -11.56
N TYR A 17 -12.79 16.62 -10.73
CA TYR A 17 -12.68 16.87 -9.29
C TYR A 17 -11.88 15.74 -8.61
N LEU A 18 -11.19 16.05 -7.50
CA LEU A 18 -10.40 15.06 -6.74
C LEU A 18 -11.16 13.77 -6.35
N PRO A 19 -12.46 13.82 -5.95
CA PRO A 19 -13.22 12.61 -5.67
C PRO A 19 -13.36 11.70 -6.90
N ASP A 20 -13.59 12.28 -8.07
CA ASP A 20 -13.76 11.56 -9.34
C ASP A 20 -12.45 10.91 -9.77
N LEU A 21 -11.32 11.63 -9.62
CA LEU A 21 -10.00 11.07 -9.85
C LEU A 21 -9.73 9.87 -8.94
N MET A 22 -9.98 9.99 -7.64
CA MET A 22 -9.81 8.88 -6.70
C MET A 22 -10.73 7.70 -7.05
N HIS A 23 -12.00 7.96 -7.38
CA HIS A 23 -12.94 6.92 -7.77
C HIS A 23 -12.50 6.19 -9.04
N ASN A 24 -12.11 6.93 -10.08
CA ASN A 24 -11.69 6.37 -11.36
C ASN A 24 -10.38 5.60 -11.24
N ILE A 25 -9.41 6.07 -10.43
CA ILE A 25 -8.19 5.29 -10.14
C ILE A 25 -8.56 3.90 -9.61
N ILE A 26 -9.45 3.84 -8.61
CA ILE A 26 -9.88 2.57 -8.02
C ILE A 26 -10.65 1.74 -9.06
N LEU A 27 -11.52 2.36 -9.85
CA LEU A 27 -12.27 1.70 -10.90
C LEU A 27 -11.33 0.99 -11.89
N GLU A 28 -10.37 1.72 -12.44
CA GLU A 28 -9.46 1.20 -13.46
C GLU A 28 -8.59 0.07 -12.92
N ILE A 29 -7.91 0.27 -11.79
CA ILE A 29 -6.94 -0.72 -11.31
C ILE A 29 -7.58 -1.95 -10.67
N LYS A 30 -8.73 -1.79 -10.01
CA LYS A 30 -9.37 -2.89 -9.27
C LYS A 30 -10.38 -3.67 -10.11
N TYR A 31 -11.16 -2.98 -10.94
CA TYR A 31 -12.29 -3.58 -11.64
C TYR A 31 -12.01 -3.80 -13.12
N ASN A 32 -11.36 -2.83 -13.79
CA ASN A 32 -11.00 -2.99 -15.20
C ASN A 32 -9.64 -3.69 -15.39
N SER A 33 -8.85 -3.84 -14.31
CA SER A 33 -7.48 -4.35 -14.34
C SER A 33 -6.55 -3.56 -15.27
N ASP A 34 -6.88 -2.30 -15.56
CA ASP A 34 -6.04 -1.39 -16.34
C ASP A 34 -5.19 -0.54 -15.40
N PHE A 35 -4.03 -1.09 -15.02
CA PHE A 35 -3.13 -0.39 -14.11
C PHE A 35 -2.61 0.91 -14.73
N ARG A 36 -2.32 0.92 -16.05
CA ARG A 36 -1.73 2.07 -16.75
C ARG A 36 -2.70 3.25 -16.82
N ALA A 37 -3.99 3.00 -17.04
CA ALA A 37 -5.02 4.02 -16.93
C ALA A 37 -5.07 4.59 -15.50
N GLY A 38 -4.99 3.71 -14.49
CA GLY A 38 -4.86 4.10 -13.09
C GLY A 38 -3.64 5.00 -12.80
N GLU A 39 -2.45 4.67 -13.33
CA GLU A 39 -1.24 5.48 -13.18
C GLU A 39 -1.42 6.88 -13.79
N THR A 40 -2.06 6.96 -14.95
CA THR A 40 -2.37 8.22 -15.63
C THR A 40 -3.29 9.09 -14.78
N LEU A 41 -4.36 8.51 -14.24
CA LEU A 41 -5.28 9.21 -13.35
C LEU A 41 -4.63 9.61 -12.03
N PHE A 42 -3.74 8.78 -11.48
CA PHE A 42 -2.96 9.10 -10.29
C PHE A 42 -2.04 10.30 -10.53
N TYR A 43 -1.37 10.35 -11.68
CA TYR A 43 -0.58 11.50 -12.08
C TYR A 43 -1.42 12.79 -12.18
N HIS A 44 -2.65 12.72 -12.72
CA HIS A 44 -3.57 13.87 -12.71
C HIS A 44 -3.97 14.30 -11.30
N LEU A 45 -4.15 13.35 -10.37
CA LEU A 45 -4.40 13.65 -8.97
C LEU A 45 -3.22 14.39 -8.33
N LEU A 46 -1.98 13.93 -8.55
CA LEU A 46 -0.77 14.61 -8.04
C LEU A 46 -0.65 16.05 -8.58
N LYS A 47 -0.93 16.24 -9.89
CA LYS A 47 -0.98 17.58 -10.51
C LYS A 47 -2.04 18.47 -9.87
N ARG A 48 -3.22 17.94 -9.58
CA ARG A 48 -4.33 18.70 -8.98
C ARG A 48 -4.04 19.09 -7.54
N LEU A 49 -3.33 18.24 -6.80
CA LEU A 49 -2.81 18.56 -5.46
C LEU A 49 -1.63 19.54 -5.51
N GLN A 50 -1.09 19.82 -6.70
CA GLN A 50 0.04 20.72 -6.92
C GLN A 50 1.27 20.34 -6.07
N LEU A 51 1.56 19.04 -6.00
CA LEU A 51 2.74 18.54 -5.31
C LEU A 51 3.98 18.87 -6.13
N GLN A 52 4.90 19.62 -5.53
CA GLN A 52 6.13 20.07 -6.15
C GLN A 52 7.31 19.99 -5.18
N ASP A 53 8.52 19.87 -5.72
CA ASP A 53 9.74 19.86 -4.92
C ASP A 53 10.28 21.27 -4.67
N SER A 54 11.43 21.38 -4.00
CA SER A 54 12.11 22.66 -3.73
C SER A 54 12.45 23.48 -4.96
N LEU A 55 12.46 22.87 -6.15
CA LEU A 55 12.76 23.50 -7.43
C LEU A 55 11.50 23.73 -8.27
N GLY A 56 10.31 23.51 -7.71
CA GLY A 56 9.02 23.66 -8.40
C GLY A 56 8.71 22.54 -9.39
N ARG A 57 9.46 21.42 -9.36
CA ARG A 57 9.23 20.28 -10.25
C ARG A 57 8.07 19.45 -9.71
N PRO A 58 7.12 19.02 -10.58
CA PRO A 58 5.97 18.25 -10.13
C PRO A 58 6.38 16.87 -9.60
N ALA A 59 5.57 16.36 -8.68
CA ALA A 59 5.73 15.03 -8.13
C ALA A 59 5.75 13.94 -9.23
N ASP A 60 6.70 13.02 -9.13
CA ASP A 60 6.96 12.00 -10.14
C ASP A 60 7.41 10.71 -9.46
N VAL A 61 6.59 9.67 -9.61
CA VAL A 61 6.79 8.35 -9.00
C VAL A 61 8.01 7.63 -9.57
N TYR A 62 8.45 7.95 -10.79
CA TYR A 62 9.56 7.26 -11.46
C TYR A 62 10.92 7.95 -11.26
N SER A 63 10.96 9.02 -10.46
CA SER A 63 12.19 9.74 -10.12
C SER A 63 12.53 9.53 -8.64
N PRO A 64 13.19 8.41 -8.27
CA PRO A 64 13.47 8.07 -6.88
C PRO A 64 14.38 9.09 -6.17
N ASP A 65 15.20 9.83 -6.91
CA ASP A 65 16.23 10.73 -6.38
C ASP A 65 15.75 12.18 -6.18
N LYS A 66 14.47 12.47 -6.39
CA LYS A 66 13.94 13.84 -6.23
C LYS A 66 13.72 14.16 -4.74
N PRO A 67 13.98 15.42 -4.33
CA PRO A 67 13.78 15.85 -2.95
C PRO A 67 12.28 15.83 -2.57
N ASN A 68 12.03 15.96 -1.27
CA ASN A 68 10.70 15.99 -0.66
C ASN A 68 9.71 16.90 -1.42
N PHE A 69 8.52 16.38 -1.70
CA PHE A 69 7.41 17.12 -2.29
C PHE A 69 6.50 17.73 -1.22
N PHE A 70 6.11 18.98 -1.46
CA PHE A 70 5.19 19.77 -0.63
C PHE A 70 4.16 20.47 -1.52
N SER A 71 3.18 21.14 -0.90
CA SER A 71 2.20 21.93 -1.65
C SER A 71 2.87 23.16 -2.25
N ARG A 72 2.70 23.39 -3.56
CA ARG A 72 3.30 24.52 -4.30
C ARG A 72 3.20 25.87 -3.58
N ASP A 73 2.05 26.16 -2.96
CA ASP A 73 1.77 27.46 -2.34
C ASP A 73 1.87 27.42 -0.80
N ASN A 74 2.44 26.35 -0.23
CA ASN A 74 2.38 26.06 1.22
C ASN A 74 0.95 26.07 1.79
N ARG A 75 -0.08 25.92 0.93
CA ARG A 75 -1.47 25.85 1.39
C ARG A 75 -1.67 24.58 2.20
N PRO A 76 -2.42 24.63 3.31
CA PRO A 76 -2.78 23.41 4.03
C PRO A 76 -3.66 22.53 3.16
N PHE A 77 -3.45 21.22 3.22
CA PHE A 77 -4.35 20.25 2.61
C PHE A 77 -5.62 20.13 3.44
N GLY A 78 -6.78 20.20 2.78
CA GLY A 78 -8.05 19.88 3.41
C GLY A 78 -8.16 18.39 3.71
N GLU A 79 -8.97 18.02 4.71
CA GLU A 79 -9.19 16.62 5.12
C GLU A 79 -9.59 15.71 3.94
N LYS A 80 -10.46 16.22 3.04
CA LYS A 80 -10.86 15.50 1.83
C LYS A 80 -9.68 15.19 0.90
N GLU A 81 -8.76 16.15 0.72
CA GLU A 81 -7.58 15.98 -0.13
C GLU A 81 -6.65 14.91 0.42
N LEU A 82 -6.47 14.90 1.75
CA LEU A 82 -5.72 13.87 2.46
C LEU A 82 -6.35 12.49 2.21
N VAL A 83 -7.67 12.37 2.41
CA VAL A 83 -8.40 11.12 2.22
C VAL A 83 -8.27 10.60 0.79
N TYR A 84 -8.45 11.47 -0.21
CA TYR A 84 -8.37 11.08 -1.61
C TYR A 84 -6.97 10.62 -2.01
N PHE A 85 -5.94 11.39 -1.64
CA PHE A 85 -4.56 11.00 -1.90
C PHE A 85 -4.22 9.64 -1.27
N ARG A 86 -4.50 9.49 0.04
CA ARG A 86 -4.16 8.29 0.82
C ARG A 86 -4.87 7.05 0.30
N LYS A 87 -6.16 7.17 -0.07
CA LYS A 87 -6.91 6.07 -0.69
C LYS A 87 -6.38 5.71 -2.07
N SER A 88 -6.05 6.70 -2.89
CA SER A 88 -5.51 6.47 -4.23
C SER A 88 -4.17 5.75 -4.17
N ILE A 89 -3.20 6.26 -3.39
CA ILE A 89 -1.87 5.62 -3.31
C ILE A 89 -1.93 4.24 -2.66
N ALA A 90 -2.75 4.04 -1.63
CA ALA A 90 -2.97 2.73 -1.03
C ALA A 90 -3.53 1.73 -2.07
N SER A 91 -4.41 2.19 -2.96
CA SER A 91 -4.98 1.36 -4.03
C SER A 91 -3.95 1.05 -5.12
N MET A 92 -3.12 2.03 -5.52
CA MET A 92 -2.00 1.80 -6.45
C MET A 92 -1.04 0.72 -5.94
N ILE A 93 -0.76 0.70 -4.63
CA ILE A 93 0.09 -0.32 -4.01
C ILE A 93 -0.62 -1.67 -3.97
N ARG A 94 -1.86 -1.72 -3.46
CA ARG A 94 -2.60 -2.98 -3.23
C ARG A 94 -2.94 -3.74 -4.51
N TYR A 95 -3.20 -3.02 -5.58
CA TYR A 95 -3.63 -3.56 -6.87
C TYR A 95 -2.53 -3.47 -7.93
N SER A 96 -1.27 -3.30 -7.52
CA SER A 96 -0.16 -3.32 -8.46
C SER A 96 -0.07 -4.67 -9.19
N PRO A 97 0.32 -4.67 -10.47
CA PRO A 97 0.44 -5.91 -11.25
C PRO A 97 1.57 -6.80 -10.73
N GLN A 98 2.59 -6.19 -10.12
CA GLN A 98 3.74 -6.87 -9.53
C GLN A 98 4.11 -6.24 -8.17
N PRO A 99 4.70 -6.99 -7.24
CA PRO A 99 5.16 -6.47 -5.95
C PRO A 99 6.12 -5.29 -6.06
N GLU A 100 7.04 -5.31 -7.02
CA GLU A 100 8.02 -4.25 -7.30
C GLU A 100 7.35 -2.93 -7.66
N THR A 101 6.29 -2.99 -8.46
CA THR A 101 5.50 -1.82 -8.82
C THR A 101 4.83 -1.24 -7.57
N GLY A 102 4.26 -2.09 -6.71
CA GLY A 102 3.69 -1.64 -5.44
C GLY A 102 4.74 -1.03 -4.51
N LEU A 103 5.93 -1.63 -4.43
CA LEU A 103 7.07 -1.12 -3.67
C LEU A 103 7.53 0.25 -4.19
N ARG A 104 7.46 0.51 -5.49
CA ARG A 104 7.77 1.83 -6.07
C ARG A 104 6.82 2.91 -5.54
N TYR A 105 5.51 2.66 -5.54
CA TYR A 105 4.53 3.59 -4.98
C TYR A 105 4.67 3.77 -3.47
N ALA A 106 4.98 2.69 -2.75
CA ALA A 106 5.29 2.76 -1.32
C ALA A 106 6.54 3.63 -1.06
N SER A 107 7.61 3.44 -1.83
CA SER A 107 8.85 4.21 -1.71
C SER A 107 8.63 5.69 -2.04
N PHE A 108 7.82 5.98 -3.06
CA PHE A 108 7.41 7.35 -3.37
C PHE A 108 6.71 8.01 -2.17
N LEU A 109 5.75 7.33 -1.53
CA LEU A 109 5.11 7.86 -0.31
C LEU A 109 6.12 8.07 0.83
N LEU A 110 6.93 7.05 1.12
CA LEU A 110 7.78 7.02 2.29
C LEU A 110 9.02 7.91 2.17
N ASN A 111 9.54 8.14 0.97
CA ASN A 111 10.77 8.91 0.79
C ASN A 111 10.50 10.35 0.35
N GLN A 112 9.40 10.59 -0.37
CA GLN A 112 9.21 11.87 -1.07
C GLN A 112 7.99 12.64 -0.57
N ILE A 113 7.01 11.99 0.07
CA ILE A 113 5.80 12.68 0.54
C ILE A 113 5.91 13.02 2.02
N GLN A 114 5.73 14.30 2.33
CA GLN A 114 5.80 14.81 3.70
C GLN A 114 4.42 14.86 4.38
N PRO A 115 4.39 14.99 5.72
CA PRO A 115 3.17 15.35 6.43
C PRO A 115 2.55 16.64 5.86
N PRO A 116 1.20 16.77 5.87
CA PRO A 116 0.23 15.84 6.44
C PRO A 116 -0.21 14.73 5.49
N LEU A 117 0.27 14.64 4.24
CA LEU A 117 -0.17 13.58 3.33
C LEU A 117 0.30 12.19 3.79
N ARG A 118 1.51 12.13 4.36
CA ARG A 118 2.06 10.97 5.08
C ARG A 118 1.90 11.16 6.59
N ASP A 119 1.34 10.13 7.24
CA ASP A 119 1.29 9.97 8.70
C ASP A 119 1.47 8.49 9.09
N ALA A 120 1.59 8.21 10.40
CA ALA A 120 1.79 6.85 10.90
C ALA A 120 0.69 5.87 10.45
N GLN A 121 -0.56 6.32 10.34
CA GLN A 121 -1.68 5.49 9.90
C GLN A 121 -1.55 5.10 8.43
N THR A 122 -1.10 6.03 7.58
CA THR A 122 -0.84 5.75 6.17
C THR A 122 0.34 4.81 5.99
N GLU A 123 1.40 4.93 6.79
CA GLU A 123 2.54 4.03 6.74
C GLU A 123 2.15 2.59 7.10
N VAL A 124 1.33 2.41 8.15
CA VAL A 124 0.77 1.10 8.51
C VAL A 124 -0.08 0.54 7.37
N THR A 125 -0.91 1.38 6.74
CA THR A 125 -1.74 0.97 5.60
C THR A 125 -0.90 0.50 4.41
N VAL A 126 0.19 1.22 4.11
CA VAL A 126 1.13 0.84 3.05
C VAL A 126 1.81 -0.49 3.38
N LEU A 127 2.30 -0.66 4.60
CA LEU A 127 2.92 -1.91 5.04
C LEU A 127 1.97 -3.11 4.87
N ILE A 128 0.72 -2.97 5.31
CA ILE A 128 -0.32 -4.00 5.15
C ILE A 128 -0.56 -4.34 3.68
N ASN A 129 -0.60 -3.32 2.81
CA ASN A 129 -0.81 -3.54 1.37
C ASN A 129 0.41 -4.19 0.70
N LEU A 130 1.63 -3.89 1.14
CA LEU A 130 2.84 -4.59 0.68
C LEU A 130 2.79 -6.07 1.08
N ILE A 131 2.52 -6.39 2.34
CA ILE A 131 2.37 -7.78 2.80
C ILE A 131 1.33 -8.52 1.93
N TYR A 132 0.19 -7.87 1.67
CA TYR A 132 -0.85 -8.43 0.81
C TYR A 132 -0.35 -8.75 -0.61
N ILE A 133 0.29 -7.81 -1.32
CA ILE A 133 0.74 -8.07 -2.70
C ILE A 133 1.86 -9.11 -2.78
N TYR A 134 2.81 -9.09 -1.84
CA TYR A 134 3.89 -10.08 -1.79
C TYR A 134 3.37 -11.49 -1.48
N SER A 135 2.23 -11.60 -0.79
CA SER A 135 1.59 -12.89 -0.50
C SER A 135 0.82 -13.52 -1.67
N LYS A 136 0.49 -12.76 -2.72
CA LYS A 136 -0.44 -13.21 -3.78
C LYS A 136 0.13 -14.30 -4.69
N ASP A 137 1.39 -14.16 -5.07
CA ASP A 137 1.99 -14.97 -6.15
C ASP A 137 2.61 -16.27 -5.64
N GLY A 138 2.95 -16.37 -4.36
CA GLY A 138 3.50 -17.61 -3.79
C GLY A 138 4.97 -17.90 -4.14
N SER A 139 5.62 -17.05 -4.93
CA SER A 139 7.05 -17.11 -5.21
C SER A 139 7.88 -17.09 -3.92
N ASP A 140 8.90 -17.95 -3.82
CA ASP A 140 9.79 -18.04 -2.66
C ASP A 140 10.46 -16.69 -2.34
N ALA A 141 10.92 -15.98 -3.38
CA ALA A 141 11.52 -14.65 -3.22
C ALA A 141 10.53 -13.64 -2.61
N TYR A 142 9.28 -13.65 -3.07
CA TYR A 142 8.26 -12.74 -2.55
C TYR A 142 7.75 -13.14 -1.18
N MET A 143 7.65 -14.44 -0.89
CA MET A 143 7.27 -14.91 0.44
C MET A 143 8.35 -14.59 1.48
N LYS A 144 9.63 -14.63 1.11
CA LYS A 144 10.74 -14.17 1.96
C LYS A 144 10.67 -12.65 2.23
N ALA A 145 10.61 -11.84 1.17
CA ALA A 145 10.46 -10.39 1.33
C ALA A 145 9.17 -9.99 2.07
N GLY A 146 8.09 -10.72 1.84
CA GLY A 146 6.83 -10.58 2.56
C GLY A 146 6.99 -10.83 4.06
N LEU A 147 7.81 -11.82 4.45
CA LEU A 147 8.11 -12.09 5.85
C LEU A 147 8.84 -10.92 6.49
N ASP A 148 9.80 -10.30 5.80
CA ASP A 148 10.50 -9.10 6.31
C ASP A 148 9.51 -7.97 6.62
N PHE A 149 8.52 -7.73 5.74
CA PHE A 149 7.46 -6.75 6.02
C PHE A 149 6.57 -7.15 7.22
N VAL A 150 6.30 -8.44 7.43
CA VAL A 150 5.59 -8.91 8.63
C VAL A 150 6.42 -8.62 9.89
N MET A 151 7.73 -8.86 9.85
CA MET A 151 8.62 -8.57 10.98
C MET A 151 8.67 -7.08 11.30
N ILE A 152 8.77 -6.22 10.29
CA ILE A 152 8.67 -4.75 10.46
C ILE A 152 7.33 -4.35 11.10
N GLY A 153 6.23 -5.03 10.74
CA GLY A 153 4.92 -4.77 11.34
C GLY A 153 4.89 -5.10 12.84
N LEU A 154 5.52 -6.21 13.24
CA LEU A 154 5.66 -6.61 14.64
C LEU A 154 6.55 -5.62 15.42
N GLU A 155 7.66 -5.15 14.85
CA GLU A 155 8.52 -4.09 15.43
C GLU A 155 7.74 -2.82 15.71
N ARG A 156 6.83 -2.47 14.79
CA ARG A 156 5.92 -1.33 14.92
C ARG A 156 4.74 -1.59 15.87
N GLY A 157 4.69 -2.74 16.53
CA GLY A 157 3.68 -3.09 17.53
C GLY A 157 2.35 -3.58 16.95
N LEU A 158 2.28 -3.95 15.67
CA LEU A 158 1.07 -4.53 15.09
C LEU A 158 0.89 -5.98 15.56
N PRO A 159 -0.25 -6.34 16.18
CA PRO A 159 -0.43 -7.67 16.76
C PRO A 159 -0.79 -8.73 15.72
N LEU A 160 -0.35 -9.96 15.95
CA LEU A 160 -0.80 -11.16 15.23
C LEU A 160 -1.77 -11.98 16.10
N TYR A 161 -2.95 -12.30 15.58
CA TYR A 161 -3.97 -13.08 16.29
C TYR A 161 -3.99 -14.54 15.83
N ARG A 162 -3.90 -15.49 16.78
CA ARG A 162 -3.97 -16.93 16.52
C ARG A 162 -5.33 -17.38 15.96
N ASN A 163 -6.42 -16.90 16.54
CA ASN A 163 -7.79 -17.33 16.23
C ASN A 163 -8.67 -16.16 15.81
N SER A 164 -8.73 -15.83 14.52
CA SER A 164 -9.62 -14.78 14.01
C SER A 164 -11.04 -15.29 13.67
N GLY A 165 -11.46 -16.42 14.24
CA GLY A 165 -12.68 -17.14 13.84
C GLY A 165 -13.97 -16.33 13.99
N ASN A 166 -14.03 -15.43 14.97
CA ASN A 166 -15.26 -14.70 15.33
C ASN A 166 -15.26 -13.22 14.96
N GLU A 167 -14.19 -12.67 14.38
CA GLU A 167 -14.06 -11.21 14.17
C GLU A 167 -14.38 -10.74 12.74
N ARG A 168 -14.84 -11.63 11.85
CA ARG A 168 -15.05 -11.35 10.42
C ARG A 168 -15.95 -10.13 10.12
N LYS A 169 -16.83 -9.72 11.05
CA LYS A 169 -17.74 -8.57 10.86
C LYS A 169 -17.18 -7.22 11.35
N ARG A 170 -16.09 -7.18 12.13
CA ARG A 170 -15.41 -5.92 12.54
C ARG A 170 -14.02 -5.74 11.90
N ALA A 171 -13.61 -6.72 11.08
CA ALA A 171 -12.24 -6.94 10.63
C ALA A 171 -11.60 -5.84 9.76
N PHE A 172 -12.38 -4.93 9.17
CA PHE A 172 -11.84 -3.95 8.21
C PHE A 172 -11.53 -2.57 8.80
N ASN A 173 -11.93 -2.30 10.06
CA ASN A 173 -11.69 -1.00 10.70
C ASN A 173 -10.50 -1.00 11.68
N ASN A 174 -9.97 -2.17 12.05
CA ASN A 174 -8.83 -2.29 12.95
C ASN A 174 -7.57 -2.71 12.16
N PRO A 175 -6.54 -1.84 12.05
CA PRO A 175 -5.28 -2.16 11.37
C PRO A 175 -4.61 -3.44 11.87
N GLY A 176 -4.69 -3.76 13.17
CA GLY A 176 -4.12 -4.98 13.73
C GLY A 176 -4.82 -6.25 13.21
N THR A 177 -6.15 -6.24 13.13
CA THR A 177 -6.91 -7.38 12.58
C THR A 177 -6.61 -7.57 11.08
N VAL A 178 -6.50 -6.46 10.33
CA VAL A 178 -6.14 -6.52 8.91
C VAL A 178 -4.71 -7.03 8.73
N PHE A 179 -3.74 -6.48 9.47
CA PHE A 179 -2.35 -6.93 9.49
C PHE A 179 -2.26 -8.43 9.77
N SER A 180 -2.85 -8.90 10.87
CA SER A 180 -2.87 -10.32 11.19
C SER A 180 -3.49 -11.18 10.09
N THR A 181 -4.52 -10.67 9.41
CA THR A 181 -5.18 -11.40 8.32
C THR A 181 -4.29 -11.50 7.08
N VAL A 182 -3.65 -10.41 6.66
CA VAL A 182 -2.79 -10.40 5.46
C VAL A 182 -1.46 -11.12 5.68
N SER A 183 -0.98 -11.24 6.92
CA SER A 183 0.27 -11.94 7.24
C SER A 183 0.13 -13.47 7.20
N LYS A 184 -1.08 -14.02 7.36
CA LYS A 184 -1.30 -15.48 7.46
C LYS A 184 -0.75 -16.32 6.30
N PRO A 185 -0.93 -15.95 5.02
CA PRO A 185 -0.41 -16.76 3.92
C PRO A 185 1.12 -16.86 3.97
N ILE A 186 1.82 -15.76 4.28
CA ILE A 186 3.27 -15.72 4.42
C ILE A 186 3.72 -16.57 5.62
N LEU A 187 3.09 -16.42 6.78
CA LEU A 187 3.43 -17.22 7.96
C LEU A 187 3.24 -18.71 7.70
N LYS A 188 2.13 -19.08 7.05
CA LYS A 188 1.85 -20.47 6.68
C LYS A 188 2.90 -21.02 5.72
N TYR A 189 3.34 -20.24 4.73
CA TYR A 189 4.39 -20.64 3.79
C TYR A 189 5.68 -21.03 4.52
N HIS A 190 6.07 -20.24 5.54
CA HIS A 190 7.27 -20.47 6.34
C HIS A 190 7.09 -21.43 7.52
N ASN A 191 5.93 -22.10 7.64
CA ASN A 191 5.57 -22.95 8.80
C ASN A 191 5.68 -22.22 10.16
N LEU A 192 5.29 -20.94 10.17
CA LEU A 192 5.28 -20.08 11.34
C LEU A 192 3.85 -19.88 11.86
N GLN A 193 3.73 -19.69 13.16
CA GLN A 193 2.50 -19.27 13.84
C GLN A 193 2.76 -18.08 14.76
N PRO A 194 1.75 -17.23 15.04
CA PRO A 194 1.88 -16.19 16.04
C PRO A 194 2.22 -16.77 17.42
N THR A 195 3.03 -16.08 18.21
CA THR A 195 3.22 -16.36 19.65
C THR A 195 1.92 -16.15 20.42
N HIS A 196 1.83 -16.65 21.66
CA HIS A 196 0.62 -16.51 22.49
C HIS A 196 0.28 -15.03 22.78
N ASP A 197 1.29 -14.18 22.97
CA ASP A 197 1.12 -12.74 23.19
C ASP A 197 0.86 -11.94 21.90
N GLY A 198 0.93 -12.59 20.72
CA GLY A 198 0.72 -11.96 19.42
C GLY A 198 1.81 -10.97 19.01
N LYS A 199 2.94 -10.92 19.73
CA LYS A 199 4.05 -9.97 19.49
C LYS A 199 5.23 -10.59 18.73
N GLY A 200 5.12 -11.83 18.31
CA GLY A 200 6.17 -12.54 17.60
C GLY A 200 5.62 -13.74 16.82
N VAL A 201 6.56 -14.51 16.27
CA VAL A 201 6.29 -15.74 15.53
C VAL A 201 7.16 -16.87 16.04
N GLU A 202 6.65 -18.10 15.95
CA GLU A 202 7.33 -19.34 16.35
C GLU A 202 7.03 -20.45 15.33
N LYS A 203 7.87 -21.49 15.28
CA LYS A 203 7.64 -22.63 14.40
C LYS A 203 6.40 -23.41 14.82
N PHE A 204 5.58 -23.81 13.85
CA PHE A 204 4.40 -24.63 14.09
C PHE A 204 4.80 -25.97 14.74
N GLY A 205 4.13 -26.34 15.84
CA GLY A 205 4.35 -27.63 16.52
C GLY A 205 5.54 -27.70 17.48
N VAL A 206 6.32 -26.63 17.66
CA VAL A 206 7.42 -26.59 18.65
C VAL A 206 6.90 -26.02 19.97
N PHE A 207 6.35 -26.87 20.84
CA PHE A 207 5.88 -26.44 22.16
C PHE A 207 6.98 -26.37 23.23
N ASN A 208 8.23 -26.72 22.91
CA ASN A 208 9.37 -26.52 23.80
C ASN A 208 10.69 -26.57 23.01
N SER A 209 11.62 -25.68 23.37
CA SER A 209 13.02 -25.54 22.93
C SER A 209 13.33 -24.79 21.61
N GLY A 210 13.60 -23.48 21.72
CA GLY A 210 14.79 -22.89 21.09
C GLY A 210 14.68 -22.20 19.71
N GLY A 211 13.49 -22.04 19.12
CA GLY A 211 13.35 -21.43 17.79
C GLY A 211 12.47 -20.18 17.76
N TYR A 212 12.83 -19.15 18.53
CA TYR A 212 12.08 -17.90 18.58
C TYR A 212 12.73 -16.85 17.68
N ILE A 213 11.94 -16.21 16.81
CA ILE A 213 12.36 -15.01 16.10
C ILE A 213 11.56 -13.85 16.73
N ARG A 214 12.23 -13.08 17.58
CA ARG A 214 11.72 -11.78 18.03
C ARG A 214 12.34 -10.70 17.15
N PRO A 215 11.54 -9.74 16.67
CA PRO A 215 12.11 -8.51 16.14
C PRO A 215 12.87 -7.78 17.25
N GLY A 216 14.07 -7.29 16.93
CA GLY A 216 14.98 -6.58 17.85
C GLY A 216 14.71 -5.08 17.88
#